data_AF-A0A9D8ALH0-F1
#
_entry.id   AF-A0A9D8ALH0-F1
#
_cell.length_a   1.000
_cell.length_b   1.000
_cell.length_c   1.000
_cell.angle_alpha   90.00
_cell.angle_beta   90.00
_cell.angle_gamma   90.00
#
_symmetry.space_group_name_H-M   'P 1'
#
loop_
_entity.id
_entity.type
_entity.pdbx_description
1 polymer ?
#
loop_
_entity_poly.entity_id
_entity_poly.type
_entity_poly.pdbx_seq_one_letter_code
_entity_poly.pdbx_strand_id
1 'polypeptide(L)'
;MKIYILYAMLAGVAWGLGGYFEKAGLQSMKMPPIVGITVRTFVALIILGMISLPAWKNISNPADFKAWLMILIGGGIIAGSLGMWSFYAALSTSENLGVTLAVAFALAPITGTAIGLINGTQKIDLKIAIGLMAIIGGIILIQLAHKTGK
;
A
#
# COMPACT_ATOMS: atom_id res chain seq x y z
N MET A 1 -4.93 -22.41 5.10
CA MET A 1 -4.91 -20.97 4.74
C MET A 1 -4.55 -20.86 3.26
N LYS A 2 -5.23 -20.03 2.46
CA LYS A 2 -4.93 -19.91 1.01
C LYS A 2 -3.59 -19.20 0.80
N ILE A 3 -2.81 -19.60 -0.21
CA ILE A 3 -1.43 -19.11 -0.44
C ILE A 3 -1.35 -17.58 -0.59
N TYR A 4 -2.36 -16.93 -1.18
CA TYR A 4 -2.37 -15.47 -1.31
C TYR A 4 -2.45 -14.74 0.04
N ILE A 5 -3.01 -15.38 1.07
CA ILE A 5 -3.08 -14.80 2.43
C ILE A 5 -1.67 -14.73 3.01
N LEU A 6 -0.84 -15.76 2.78
CA LEU A 6 0.55 -15.76 3.21
C LEU A 6 1.33 -14.60 2.56
N TYR A 7 1.20 -14.42 1.24
CA TYR A 7 1.84 -13.29 0.56
C TYR A 7 1.33 -11.92 1.05
N ALA A 8 0.04 -11.79 1.32
CA ALA A 8 -0.52 -10.55 1.88
C ALA A 8 0.03 -10.25 3.29
N MET A 9 0.19 -11.27 4.14
CA MET A 9 0.81 -11.12 5.45
C MET A 9 2.28 -10.71 5.34
N LEU A 10 3.05 -11.35 4.45
CA LEU A 10 4.44 -10.98 4.17
C LEU A 10 4.56 -9.54 3.67
N ALA A 11 3.64 -9.11 2.79
CA ALA A 11 3.58 -7.72 2.34
C ALA A 11 3.33 -6.76 3.52
N GLY A 12 2.39 -7.10 4.42
CA GLY A 12 2.15 -6.31 5.63
C GLY A 12 3.39 -6.18 6.53
N VAL A 13 4.12 -7.29 6.75
CA VAL A 13 5.37 -7.28 7.51
C VAL A 13 6.44 -6.42 6.82
N ALA A 14 6.63 -6.58 5.51
CA ALA A 14 7.61 -5.82 4.75
C ALA A 14 7.33 -4.31 4.76
N TRP A 15 6.06 -3.91 4.62
CA TRP A 15 5.65 -2.49 4.72
C TRP A 15 5.84 -1.92 6.13
N GLY A 16 5.58 -2.72 7.18
CA GLY A 16 5.82 -2.31 8.57
C GLY A 16 7.31 -2.08 8.87
N LEU A 17 8.17 -3.04 8.52
CA LEU A 17 9.61 -2.93 8.71
C LEU A 17 10.23 -1.82 7.84
N GLY A 18 9.86 -1.78 6.55
CA GLY A 18 10.32 -0.75 5.62
C GLY A 18 9.95 0.65 6.09
N GLY A 19 8.68 0.86 6.47
CA GLY A 19 8.20 2.15 6.96
C GLY A 19 8.94 2.64 8.22
N TYR A 20 9.38 1.72 9.10
CA TYR A 20 10.21 2.07 10.25
C TYR A 20 11.58 2.62 9.82
N PHE A 21 12.33 1.86 9.02
CA PHE A 21 13.67 2.28 8.58
C PHE A 21 13.64 3.53 7.68
N GLU A 22 12.62 3.65 6.83
CA GLU A 22 12.42 4.83 5.98
C GLU A 22 12.14 6.08 6.81
N LYS A 23 11.23 6.00 7.78
CA LYS A 23 10.97 7.12 8.69
C LYS A 23 12.24 7.53 9.43
N ALA A 24 12.98 6.56 9.97
CA ALA A 24 14.24 6.82 10.68
C ALA A 24 15.30 7.48 9.76
N GLY A 25 15.45 6.99 8.52
CA GLY A 25 16.39 7.56 7.55
C GLY A 25 16.01 8.98 7.12
N LEU A 26 14.73 9.22 6.83
CA LEU A 26 14.22 10.55 6.48
C LEU A 26 14.49 11.57 7.60
N GLN A 27 14.22 11.19 8.85
CA GLN A 27 14.43 12.05 10.01
C GLN A 27 15.91 12.31 10.28
N SER A 28 16.75 11.27 10.22
CA SER A 28 18.20 11.39 10.45
C SER A 28 18.87 12.34 9.47
N MET A 29 18.46 12.30 8.20
CA MET A 29 19.02 13.16 7.14
C MET A 29 18.27 14.50 6.96
N LYS A 30 17.16 14.72 7.68
CA LYS A 30 16.20 15.81 7.40
C LYS A 30 15.81 15.85 5.91
N MET A 31 15.67 14.67 5.31
CA MET A 31 15.49 14.51 3.87
C MET A 31 14.04 14.83 3.48
N PRO A 32 13.80 15.62 2.41
CA PRO A 32 12.46 15.82 1.89
C PRO A 32 11.82 14.47 1.51
N PRO A 33 10.54 14.22 1.83
CA PRO A 33 9.93 12.90 1.64
C PRO A 33 9.92 12.44 0.18
N ILE A 34 9.76 13.39 -0.74
CA ILE A 34 9.81 13.14 -2.18
C ILE A 34 11.17 12.61 -2.64
N VAL A 35 12.27 13.02 -2.00
CA VAL A 35 13.60 12.52 -2.33
C VAL A 35 13.76 11.08 -1.84
N GLY A 36 13.38 10.80 -0.59
CA GLY A 36 13.50 9.46 -0.01
C GLY A 36 12.67 8.42 -0.77
N ILE A 37 11.45 8.77 -1.17
CA ILE A 37 10.60 7.87 -1.95
C ILE A 37 11.15 7.63 -3.35
N THR A 38 11.72 8.64 -4.01
CA THR A 38 12.37 8.46 -5.33
C THR A 38 13.56 7.50 -5.22
N VAL A 39 14.43 7.68 -4.22
CA VAL A 39 15.58 6.78 -3.99
C VAL A 39 15.11 5.36 -3.74
N ARG A 40 14.12 5.17 -2.86
CA ARG A 40 13.54 3.84 -2.63
C ARG A 40 13.00 3.22 -3.91
N THR A 41 12.17 3.95 -4.64
CA THR A 41 11.51 3.42 -5.84
C THR A 41 12.53 3.03 -6.90
N PHE A 42 13.63 3.78 -7.01
CA PHE A 42 14.76 3.41 -7.87
C PHE A 42 15.40 2.07 -7.44
N VAL A 43 15.68 1.89 -6.15
CA VAL A 43 16.22 0.62 -5.62
C VAL A 43 15.22 -0.53 -5.87
N ALA A 44 13.94 -0.30 -5.61
CA ALA A 44 12.88 -1.27 -5.84
C ALA A 44 12.77 -1.65 -7.33
N LEU A 45 12.87 -0.69 -8.25
CA LEU A 45 12.88 -0.93 -9.70
C LEU A 45 14.03 -1.83 -10.11
N ILE A 46 15.23 -1.62 -9.59
CA ILE A 46 16.39 -2.46 -9.88
C ILE A 46 16.16 -3.89 -9.39
N ILE A 47 15.78 -4.06 -8.12
CA ILE A 47 15.60 -5.37 -7.51
C ILE A 47 14.46 -6.14 -8.20
N LEU A 48 13.29 -5.53 -8.34
CA LEU A 48 12.13 -6.16 -8.97
C LEU A 48 12.36 -6.38 -10.47
N GLY A 49 13.06 -5.47 -11.14
CA GLY A 49 13.48 -5.62 -12.52
C GLY A 49 14.29 -6.89 -12.73
N MET A 50 15.35 -7.09 -11.93
CA MET A 50 16.19 -8.29 -11.98
C MET A 50 15.41 -9.57 -11.70
N ILE A 51 14.60 -9.59 -10.64
CA ILE A 51 13.78 -10.76 -10.27
C ILE A 51 12.74 -11.08 -11.36
N SER A 52 12.24 -10.06 -12.07
CA SER A 52 11.20 -10.23 -13.09
C SER A 52 11.72 -10.80 -14.41
N LEU A 53 13.01 -10.66 -14.74
CA LEU A 53 13.59 -11.04 -16.04
C LEU A 53 13.13 -12.42 -16.57
N PRO A 54 13.22 -13.53 -15.80
CA PRO A 54 12.79 -14.84 -16.30
C PRO A 54 11.27 -14.98 -16.44
N ALA A 55 10.47 -14.11 -15.84
CA ALA A 55 9.01 -14.19 -15.83
C ALA A 55 8.35 -13.46 -17.02
N TRP A 56 9.04 -12.56 -17.72
CA TRP A 56 8.49 -11.84 -18.88
C TRP A 56 8.02 -12.77 -20.00
N LYS A 57 8.70 -13.91 -20.19
CA LYS A 57 8.31 -14.93 -21.17
C LYS A 57 7.00 -15.66 -20.84
N ASN A 58 6.53 -15.55 -19.59
CA ASN A 58 5.31 -16.21 -19.13
C ASN A 58 4.05 -15.34 -19.33
N ILE A 59 4.19 -14.15 -19.93
CA ILE A 59 3.05 -13.29 -20.23
C ILE A 59 2.24 -13.94 -21.37
N SER A 60 1.06 -14.47 -21.04
CA SER A 60 0.22 -15.21 -22.00
C SER A 60 -0.35 -14.34 -23.12
N ASN A 61 -0.57 -13.04 -22.88
CA ASN A 61 -1.13 -12.13 -23.88
C ASN A 61 -0.39 -10.76 -23.86
N PRO A 62 0.85 -10.69 -24.38
CA PRO A 62 1.67 -9.48 -24.26
C PRO A 62 1.15 -8.30 -25.09
N ALA A 63 0.26 -8.55 -26.06
CA ALA A 63 -0.32 -7.52 -26.92
C ALA A 63 -1.57 -6.84 -26.31
N ASP A 64 -2.03 -7.26 -25.12
CA ASP A 64 -3.18 -6.64 -24.46
C ASP A 64 -2.85 -5.24 -23.93
N PHE A 65 -3.02 -4.23 -24.78
CA PHE A 65 -2.74 -2.84 -24.45
C PHE A 65 -3.62 -2.32 -23.30
N LYS A 66 -4.86 -2.82 -23.17
CA LYS A 66 -5.76 -2.40 -22.09
C LYS A 66 -5.23 -2.90 -20.74
N ALA A 67 -4.76 -4.14 -20.66
CA ALA A 67 -4.13 -4.68 -19.46
C ALA A 67 -2.88 -3.88 -19.07
N TRP A 68 -2.04 -3.51 -20.05
CA TRP A 68 -0.89 -2.64 -19.81
C TRP A 68 -1.31 -1.27 -19.24
N LEU A 69 -2.33 -0.63 -19.82
CA LEU A 69 -2.83 0.65 -19.29
C LEU A 69 -3.36 0.53 -17.87
N MET A 70 -4.06 -0.56 -17.52
CA MET A 70 -4.52 -0.80 -16.15
C MET A 70 -3.34 -0.90 -15.16
N ILE A 71 -2.27 -1.58 -15.54
CA ILE A 71 -1.06 -1.72 -14.71
C ILE A 71 -0.32 -0.39 -14.61
N LEU A 72 -0.10 0.31 -15.73
CA LEU A 72 0.65 1.56 -15.78
C LEU A 72 -0.07 2.70 -15.04
N ILE A 73 -1.36 2.88 -15.30
CA ILE A 73 -2.14 3.96 -14.71
C ILE A 73 -2.54 3.59 -13.28
N GLY A 74 -3.22 2.46 -13.08
CA GLY A 74 -3.71 2.05 -11.76
C GLY A 74 -2.59 1.68 -10.81
N GLY A 75 -1.69 0.81 -11.26
CA GLY A 75 -0.54 0.36 -10.46
C GLY A 75 0.57 1.40 -10.38
N GLY A 76 1.00 1.95 -11.51
CA GLY A 76 2.16 2.86 -11.58
C GLY A 76 1.86 4.28 -11.11
N ILE A 77 0.87 4.94 -11.72
CA ILE A 77 0.59 6.37 -11.44
C ILE A 77 -0.22 6.52 -10.15
N ILE A 78 -1.38 5.85 -10.04
CA ILE A 78 -2.29 6.04 -8.91
C ILE A 78 -1.68 5.45 -7.64
N ALA A 79 -1.41 4.14 -7.61
CA ALA A 79 -0.86 3.51 -6.40
C ALA A 79 0.64 3.82 -6.23
N GLY A 80 1.43 3.60 -7.29
CA GLY A 80 2.89 3.65 -7.25
C GLY A 80 3.50 5.05 -7.20
N SER A 81 2.74 6.10 -7.50
CA SER A 81 3.22 7.48 -7.44
C SER A 81 2.39 8.32 -6.47
N LEU A 82 1.09 8.50 -6.71
CA LEU A 82 0.24 9.37 -5.86
C LEU A 82 0.03 8.77 -4.46
N GLY A 83 -0.33 7.49 -4.37
CA GLY A 83 -0.52 6.79 -3.10
C GLY A 83 0.78 6.72 -2.30
N MET A 84 1.87 6.34 -2.97
CA MET A 84 3.22 6.38 -2.42
C MET A 84 3.59 7.79 -1.92
N TRP A 85 3.53 8.84 -2.73
CA TRP A 85 3.84 10.21 -2.30
C TRP A 85 3.01 10.65 -1.08
N SER A 86 1.70 10.42 -1.11
CA SER A 86 0.80 10.79 -0.02
C SER A 86 1.16 10.08 1.29
N PHE A 87 1.50 8.78 1.20
CA PHE A 87 1.95 8.00 2.35
C PHE A 87 3.25 8.55 2.94
N TYR A 88 4.24 8.90 2.12
CA TYR A 88 5.53 9.41 2.62
C TYR A 88 5.44 10.83 3.16
N ALA A 89 4.60 11.68 2.55
CA ALA A 89 4.28 12.98 3.12
C ALA A 89 3.73 12.82 4.54
N ALA A 90 2.77 11.91 4.75
CA ALA A 90 2.23 11.61 6.07
C ALA A 90 3.27 10.95 7.02
N LEU A 91 4.11 10.06 6.51
CA LEU A 91 5.14 9.37 7.29
C LEU A 91 6.17 10.35 7.87
N SER A 92 6.53 11.37 7.09
CA SER A 92 7.54 12.37 7.48
C SER A 92 7.08 13.34 8.56
N THR A 93 5.77 13.59 8.65
CA THR A 93 5.16 14.51 9.62
C THR A 93 4.56 13.78 10.81
N SER A 94 4.44 12.45 10.73
CA SER A 94 3.81 11.64 11.76
C SER A 94 4.68 11.49 13.01
N GLU A 95 4.08 11.68 14.19
CA GLU A 95 4.67 11.30 15.47
C GLU A 95 4.61 9.77 15.67
N ASN A 96 3.50 9.12 15.26
CA ASN A 96 3.24 7.70 15.47
C ASN A 96 3.15 6.89 14.16
N LEU A 97 4.17 6.05 13.92
CA LEU A 97 4.24 5.18 12.74
C LEU A 97 3.05 4.21 12.62
N GLY A 98 2.64 3.59 13.73
CA GLY A 98 1.57 2.59 13.73
C GLY A 98 0.22 3.18 13.31
N VAL A 99 -0.10 4.40 13.76
CA VAL A 99 -1.31 5.13 13.35
C VAL A 99 -1.26 5.44 11.84
N THR A 100 -0.13 5.95 11.35
CA THR A 100 0.01 6.28 9.91
C THR A 100 -0.14 5.06 9.02
N LEU A 101 0.51 3.94 9.37
CA LEU A 101 0.38 2.67 8.65
C LEU A 101 -1.07 2.17 8.69
N ALA A 102 -1.70 2.16 9.86
CA ALA A 102 -3.08 1.70 10.03
C ALA A 102 -4.04 2.50 9.13
N VAL A 103 -3.97 3.83 9.17
CA VAL A 103 -4.84 4.70 8.36
C VAL A 103 -4.59 4.51 6.86
N ALA A 104 -3.33 4.51 6.43
CA ALA A 104 -2.98 4.44 5.01
C ALA A 104 -3.41 3.10 4.38
N PHE A 105 -3.16 1.98 5.05
CA PHE A 105 -3.41 0.64 4.48
C PHE A 105 -4.83 0.14 4.72
N ALA A 106 -5.51 0.58 5.76
CA ALA A 106 -6.85 0.10 6.07
C ALA A 106 -7.96 0.70 5.19
N LEU A 107 -7.70 1.83 4.50
CA LEU A 107 -8.60 2.34 3.47
C LEU A 107 -8.58 1.50 2.19
N ALA A 108 -7.47 0.82 1.88
CA ALA A 108 -7.32 0.00 0.68
C ALA A 108 -8.40 -1.09 0.51
N PRO A 109 -8.73 -1.91 1.54
CA PRO A 109 -9.82 -2.89 1.41
C PRO A 109 -11.19 -2.23 1.20
N ILE A 110 -11.44 -1.06 1.80
CA ILE A 110 -12.70 -0.33 1.61
C ILE A 110 -12.83 0.14 0.16
N THR A 111 -11.81 0.83 -0.36
CA THR A 111 -11.83 1.34 -1.74
C THR A 111 -11.80 0.22 -2.77
N GLY A 112 -11.02 -0.84 -2.52
CA GLY A 112 -10.94 -2.01 -3.39
C GLY A 112 -12.27 -2.76 -3.49
N THR A 113 -12.94 -2.97 -2.36
CA THR A 113 -14.28 -3.57 -2.34
C THR A 113 -15.30 -2.66 -3.02
N ALA A 114 -15.28 -1.35 -2.76
CA ALA A 114 -16.21 -0.41 -3.39
C ALA A 114 -16.10 -0.46 -4.93
N ILE A 115 -14.89 -0.38 -5.48
CA ILE A 115 -14.66 -0.51 -6.93
C ILE A 115 -15.07 -1.90 -7.44
N GLY A 116 -14.79 -2.95 -6.66
CA GLY A 116 -15.20 -4.31 -7.00
C GLY A 116 -16.72 -4.48 -7.11
N LEU A 117 -17.48 -3.85 -6.21
CA LEU A 117 -18.94 -3.80 -6.21
C LEU A 117 -19.47 -2.96 -7.39
N ILE A 118 -18.91 -1.76 -7.62
CA ILE A 118 -19.30 -0.87 -8.72
C ILE A 118 -19.12 -1.57 -10.09
N ASN A 119 -18.02 -2.29 -10.25
CA ASN A 119 -17.73 -3.02 -11.49
C ASN A 119 -18.43 -4.40 -11.58
N GLY A 120 -19.26 -4.77 -10.59
CA GLY A 120 -19.98 -6.04 -10.57
C GLY A 120 -19.10 -7.28 -10.39
N THR A 121 -17.81 -7.11 -10.06
CA THR A 121 -16.86 -8.21 -9.84
C THR A 121 -17.00 -8.84 -8.45
N GLN A 122 -17.66 -8.14 -7.52
CA GLN A 122 -17.96 -8.60 -6.18
C GLN A 122 -19.46 -8.45 -5.91
N LYS A 123 -20.01 -9.35 -5.08
CA LYS A 123 -21.39 -9.27 -4.60
C LYS A 123 -21.42 -8.63 -3.21
N ILE A 124 -22.51 -7.93 -2.90
CA ILE A 124 -22.74 -7.41 -1.55
C ILE A 124 -22.88 -8.61 -0.60
N ASP A 125 -21.99 -8.68 0.38
CA ASP A 125 -21.97 -9.70 1.43
C ASP A 125 -21.96 -9.00 2.78
N LEU A 126 -22.90 -9.36 3.65
CA LEU A 126 -23.02 -8.82 5.00
C LEU A 126 -21.74 -9.05 5.83
N LYS A 127 -21.04 -10.17 5.63
CA LYS A 127 -19.77 -10.46 6.30
C LYS A 127 -18.68 -9.48 5.88
N ILE A 128 -18.65 -9.10 4.60
CA ILE A 128 -17.72 -8.07 4.10
C ILE A 128 -18.04 -6.73 4.74
N ALA A 129 -19.32 -6.34 4.80
CA ALA A 129 -19.73 -5.10 5.45
C ALA A 129 -19.29 -5.05 6.93
N ILE A 130 -19.54 -6.12 7.69
CA ILE A 130 -19.11 -6.23 9.09
C ILE A 130 -17.58 -6.15 9.22
N GLY A 131 -16.85 -6.84 8.35
CA GLY A 131 -15.39 -6.80 8.33
C GLY A 131 -14.84 -5.40 8.06
N LEU A 132 -15.39 -4.67 7.08
CA LEU A 132 -15.01 -3.29 6.78
C LEU A 132 -15.33 -2.35 7.95
N MET A 133 -16.47 -2.52 8.61
CA MET A 133 -16.80 -1.75 9.82
C MET A 133 -15.82 -2.01 10.97
N ALA A 134 -15.42 -3.28 11.17
CA ALA A 134 -14.43 -3.64 12.19
C ALA A 134 -13.05 -3.02 11.91
N ILE A 135 -12.64 -2.95 10.64
CA ILE A 135 -11.41 -2.26 10.22
C ILE A 135 -11.49 -0.77 10.59
N ILE A 136 -12.58 -0.09 10.23
CA ILE A 136 -12.79 1.33 10.55
C ILE A 136 -12.75 1.54 12.07
N GLY A 137 -13.46 0.70 12.84
CA GLY A 137 -13.45 0.75 14.30
C GLY A 137 -12.05 0.60 14.88
N GLY A 138 -11.25 -0.34 14.36
CA GLY A 138 -9.86 -0.54 14.76
C GLY A 138 -8.98 0.69 14.50
N ILE A 139 -9.12 1.33 13.33
CA ILE A 139 -8.40 2.58 13.02
C ILE A 139 -8.77 3.68 14.02
N ILE A 140 -10.06 3.86 14.31
CA ILE A 140 -10.55 4.88 15.24
C ILE A 140 -9.96 4.67 16.63
N LEU A 141 -9.96 3.42 17.14
CA LEU A 141 -9.39 3.09 18.45
C LEU A 141 -7.89 3.40 18.50
N ILE A 142 -7.14 3.04 17.45
CA ILE A 142 -5.70 3.33 17.35
C ILE A 142 -5.44 4.84 17.34
N GLN A 143 -6.26 5.62 16.63
CA GLN A 143 -6.14 7.09 16.64
C GLN A 143 -6.47 7.71 17.99
N LEU A 144 -7.55 7.25 18.65
CA LEU A 144 -7.95 7.77 19.96
C LEU A 144 -6.90 7.49 21.03
N ALA A 145 -6.30 6.30 21.04
CA ALA A 145 -5.21 5.95 21.95
C ALA A 145 -3.98 6.87 21.78
N HIS A 146 -3.76 7.41 20.59
CA HIS A 146 -2.69 8.38 20.36
C HIS A 146 -3.01 9.78 20.88
N LYS A 147 -4.28 10.23 20.81
CA LYS A 147 -4.71 11.54 21.33
C LYS A 147 -4.63 11.66 22.85
N THR A 148 -4.72 10.55 23.58
CA THR A 148 -4.63 10.52 25.04
C THR A 148 -3.19 10.57 25.58
N GLY A 149 -2.17 10.67 24.71
CA GLY A 149 -0.76 10.67 25.08
C GLY A 149 -0.05 12.04 25.07
N LYS A 150 -0.78 13.15 25.08
CA LYS A 150 -0.23 14.50 25.34
C LYS A 150 -0.84 15.07 26.60
#